data_AF-A0A0M0KPX9-F1
#
_entry.id   AF-A0A0M0KPX9-F1
#
_cell.length_a   1.000
_cell.length_b   1.000
_cell.length_c   1.000
_cell.angle_alpha   90.00
_cell.angle_beta   90.00
_cell.angle_gamma   90.00
#
_symmetry.space_group_name_H-M   'P 1'
#
loop_
_entity.id
_entity.type
_entity.pdbx_description
1 polymer ?
#
loop_
_entity_poly.entity_id
_entity_poly.type
_entity_poly.pdbx_seq_one_letter_code
_entity_poly.pdbx_strand_id
1 'polypeptide(L)'
;MKKKMLLLLYAILCAFVLNACAPQQDDSNRMDYDQTKKMIVDILKTDEGKKAIENILQDEQIKKTLVMDQAMVKQTIQSTLTSKKGMEFWKEAFNDPQFVKTFAKSLRSEHEDLLKQLMKDPDYQALLLDVFKNPEMQKQMAQAMKTQDFRKNMQKVIVETLDSPLYKAKLEAIIQKAVQQSTDTSSGKENKKQEDDSSGSGSDQEQQQNQ
;
A
#
# COMPACT_ATOMS: atom_id res chain seq x y z
N MET A 1 -38.34 -110.02 -0.23
CA MET A 1 -37.09 -109.27 -0.55
C MET A 1 -37.11 -108.52 -1.90
N LYS A 2 -38.05 -108.78 -2.82
CA LYS A 2 -38.10 -108.11 -4.15
C LYS A 2 -38.60 -106.65 -4.14
N LYS A 3 -39.50 -106.27 -3.22
CA LYS A 3 -40.06 -104.90 -3.13
C LYS A 3 -39.08 -103.85 -2.56
N LYS A 4 -38.20 -104.24 -1.62
CA LYS A 4 -37.18 -103.34 -1.05
C LYS A 4 -36.03 -103.07 -2.04
N MET A 5 -35.72 -104.06 -2.89
CA MET A 5 -34.71 -103.94 -3.95
C MET A 5 -35.19 -103.05 -5.11
N LEU A 6 -36.49 -103.08 -5.45
CA LEU A 6 -37.07 -102.20 -6.46
C LEU A 6 -37.12 -100.73 -6.00
N LEU A 7 -37.36 -100.50 -4.71
CA LEU A 7 -37.39 -99.16 -4.10
C LEU A 7 -35.98 -98.53 -4.01
N LEU A 8 -34.96 -99.35 -3.77
CA LEU A 8 -33.55 -98.93 -3.74
C LEU A 8 -33.02 -98.59 -5.15
N LEU A 9 -33.49 -99.31 -6.17
CA LEU A 9 -33.12 -99.06 -7.58
C LEU A 9 -33.79 -97.79 -8.13
N TYR A 10 -35.01 -97.47 -7.69
CA TYR A 10 -35.68 -96.21 -8.02
C TYR A 10 -35.02 -94.99 -7.33
N ALA A 11 -34.54 -95.15 -6.10
CA ALA A 11 -33.81 -94.10 -5.39
C ALA A 11 -32.45 -93.76 -6.03
N ILE A 12 -31.75 -94.76 -6.57
CA ILE A 12 -30.49 -94.58 -7.30
C ILE A 12 -30.71 -93.91 -8.67
N LEU A 13 -31.81 -94.22 -9.35
CA LEU A 13 -32.17 -93.58 -10.62
C LEU A 13 -32.52 -92.10 -10.45
N CYS A 14 -33.21 -91.71 -9.37
CA CYS A 14 -33.50 -90.31 -9.07
C CYS A 14 -32.26 -89.50 -8.66
N ALA A 15 -31.23 -90.13 -8.09
CA ALA A 15 -29.98 -89.46 -7.70
C ALA A 15 -29.10 -89.07 -8.90
N PHE A 16 -29.24 -89.75 -10.05
CA PHE A 16 -28.48 -89.45 -11.27
C PHE A 16 -29.01 -88.22 -12.02
N VAL A 17 -30.29 -87.87 -11.89
CA VAL A 17 -30.92 -86.77 -12.65
C VAL A 17 -30.64 -85.39 -12.03
N LEU A 18 -30.21 -85.33 -10.77
CA LEU A 18 -29.96 -84.08 -10.03
C LEU A 18 -28.54 -83.50 -10.21
N ASN A 19 -27.61 -84.23 -10.85
CA ASN A 19 -26.23 -83.76 -11.10
C ASN A 19 -26.03 -83.10 -12.47
N ALA A 20 -27.10 -82.85 -13.24
CA ALA A 20 -27.02 -82.29 -14.59
C ALA A 20 -27.16 -80.75 -14.67
N CYS A 21 -27.14 -80.04 -13.55
CA CYS A 21 -27.18 -78.57 -13.56
C CYS A 21 -26.25 -77.98 -12.49
N ALA A 22 -24.95 -78.13 -12.70
CA ALA A 22 -23.97 -77.25 -12.06
C ALA A 22 -23.91 -75.93 -12.84
N PRO A 23 -24.06 -74.75 -12.21
CA PRO A 23 -23.76 -73.50 -12.89
C PRO A 23 -22.25 -73.48 -13.18
N GLN A 24 -21.91 -73.42 -14.45
CA GLN A 24 -20.54 -73.22 -14.90
C GLN A 24 -20.07 -71.85 -14.38
N GLN A 25 -19.11 -71.85 -13.46
CA GLN A 25 -18.41 -70.64 -13.03
C GLN A 25 -17.61 -70.09 -14.22
N ASP A 26 -18.04 -68.95 -14.74
CA ASP A 26 -17.33 -68.15 -15.75
C ASP A 26 -16.05 -67.54 -15.16
N ASP A 27 -14.97 -68.31 -15.14
CA ASP A 27 -13.61 -67.85 -14.82
C ASP A 27 -12.91 -67.23 -16.05
N SER A 28 -13.50 -67.37 -17.24
CA SER A 28 -13.03 -66.77 -18.50
C SER A 28 -13.22 -65.26 -18.54
N ASN A 29 -14.28 -64.74 -17.92
CA ASN A 29 -14.68 -63.32 -18.02
C ASN A 29 -13.79 -62.38 -17.17
N ARG A 30 -13.16 -62.90 -16.10
CA ARG A 30 -12.21 -62.11 -15.27
C ARG A 30 -10.82 -62.02 -15.89
N MET A 31 -10.35 -63.10 -16.53
CA MET A 31 -9.08 -63.09 -17.28
C MET A 31 -9.13 -62.11 -18.47
N ASP A 32 -10.29 -62.01 -19.13
CA ASP A 32 -10.46 -61.12 -20.28
C ASP A 32 -10.54 -59.64 -19.86
N TYR A 33 -11.10 -59.34 -18.68
CA TYR A 33 -11.14 -57.99 -18.13
C TYR A 33 -9.74 -57.46 -17.78
N ASP A 34 -8.90 -58.28 -17.15
CA ASP A 34 -7.53 -57.89 -16.80
C ASP A 34 -6.63 -57.74 -18.03
N GLN A 35 -6.84 -58.56 -19.06
CA GLN A 35 -6.14 -58.42 -20.34
C GLN A 35 -6.60 -57.19 -21.11
N THR A 36 -7.91 -56.94 -21.18
CA THR A 36 -8.49 -55.74 -21.82
C THR A 36 -8.03 -54.47 -21.11
N LYS A 37 -7.98 -54.47 -19.77
CA LYS A 37 -7.46 -53.35 -18.98
C LYS A 37 -6.00 -53.05 -19.28
N LYS A 38 -5.15 -54.08 -19.37
CA LYS A 38 -3.73 -53.91 -19.76
C LYS A 38 -3.61 -53.36 -21.17
N MET A 39 -4.37 -53.91 -22.12
CA MET A 39 -4.41 -53.43 -23.49
C MET A 39 -4.80 -51.95 -23.59
N ILE A 40 -5.85 -51.51 -22.87
CA ILE A 40 -6.28 -50.10 -22.86
C ILE A 40 -5.20 -49.20 -22.24
N VAL A 41 -4.60 -49.62 -21.12
CA VAL A 41 -3.52 -48.86 -20.47
C VAL A 41 -2.30 -48.73 -21.39
N ASP A 42 -1.97 -49.77 -22.14
CA ASP A 42 -0.85 -49.77 -23.08
C ASP A 42 -1.16 -48.89 -24.29
N ILE A 43 -2.38 -48.94 -24.85
CA ILE A 43 -2.85 -48.02 -25.91
C ILE A 43 -2.80 -46.55 -25.45
N LEU A 44 -3.20 -46.25 -24.21
CA LEU A 44 -3.12 -44.88 -23.68
C LEU A 44 -1.67 -44.40 -23.48
N LYS A 45 -0.72 -45.33 -23.28
CA LYS A 45 0.71 -45.02 -23.10
C LYS A 45 1.47 -44.92 -24.42
N THR A 46 0.95 -45.47 -25.52
CA THR A 46 1.59 -45.34 -26.83
C THR A 46 1.63 -43.89 -27.29
N ASP A 47 2.53 -43.59 -28.22
CA ASP A 47 2.65 -42.25 -28.80
C ASP A 47 1.38 -41.85 -29.57
N GLU A 48 0.65 -42.81 -30.12
CA GLU A 48 -0.64 -42.60 -30.77
C GLU A 48 -1.72 -42.21 -29.76
N GLY A 49 -1.80 -42.89 -28.61
CA GLY A 49 -2.72 -42.55 -27.53
C GLY A 49 -2.46 -41.16 -26.95
N LYS A 50 -1.18 -40.82 -26.72
CA LYS A 50 -0.78 -39.48 -26.27
C LYS A 50 -1.12 -38.40 -27.30
N LYS A 51 -0.83 -38.62 -28.59
CA LYS A 51 -1.18 -37.69 -29.67
C LYS A 51 -2.68 -37.52 -29.83
N ALA A 52 -3.46 -38.59 -29.68
CA ALA A 52 -4.92 -38.52 -29.72
C ALA A 52 -5.47 -37.65 -28.58
N ILE A 53 -4.96 -37.83 -27.36
CA ILE A 53 -5.32 -36.98 -26.21
C ILE A 53 -4.87 -35.53 -26.45
N GLU A 54 -3.67 -35.31 -26.97
CA GLU A 54 -3.17 -33.97 -27.30
C GLU A 54 -4.06 -33.26 -28.32
N ASN A 55 -4.48 -33.95 -29.39
CA ASN A 55 -5.40 -33.41 -30.40
C ASN A 55 -6.78 -33.08 -29.81
N ILE A 56 -7.27 -33.91 -28.88
CA ILE A 56 -8.52 -33.66 -28.16
C ILE A 56 -8.37 -32.46 -27.22
N LEU A 57 -7.23 -32.32 -26.54
CA LEU A 57 -6.92 -31.16 -25.70
C LEU A 57 -6.66 -29.88 -26.49
N GLN A 58 -6.43 -29.95 -27.81
CA GLN A 58 -6.36 -28.79 -28.68
C GLN A 58 -7.75 -28.19 -28.97
N ASP A 59 -8.83 -28.96 -28.78
CA ASP A 59 -10.20 -28.47 -28.90
C ASP A 59 -10.53 -27.44 -27.82
N GLU A 60 -10.97 -26.26 -28.24
CA GLU A 60 -11.34 -25.13 -27.39
C GLU A 60 -12.45 -25.46 -26.38
N GLN A 61 -13.41 -26.33 -26.72
CA GLN A 61 -14.48 -26.76 -25.80
C GLN A 61 -13.93 -27.61 -24.65
N ILE A 62 -12.93 -28.43 -24.96
CA ILE A 62 -12.32 -29.35 -24.00
C ILE A 62 -11.34 -28.60 -23.11
N LYS A 63 -10.54 -27.66 -23.66
CA LYS A 63 -9.71 -26.75 -22.86
C LYS A 63 -10.54 -25.95 -21.86
N LYS A 64 -11.66 -25.38 -22.31
CA LYS A 64 -12.57 -24.64 -21.42
C LYS A 64 -13.11 -25.51 -20.30
N THR A 65 -13.47 -26.75 -20.58
CA THR A 65 -13.98 -27.68 -19.56
C THR A 65 -12.88 -28.11 -18.56
N LEU A 66 -11.65 -28.31 -19.03
CA LEU A 66 -10.51 -28.70 -18.19
C LEU A 66 -9.98 -27.56 -17.30
N VAL A 67 -9.99 -26.32 -17.80
CA VAL A 67 -9.54 -25.11 -17.08
C VAL A 67 -10.59 -24.66 -16.04
N MET A 68 -11.78 -25.24 -16.02
CA MET A 68 -12.89 -24.85 -15.14
C MET A 68 -12.95 -25.59 -13.80
N ASP A 69 -11.87 -26.27 -13.37
CA ASP A 69 -11.75 -26.64 -11.95
C ASP A 69 -11.52 -25.36 -11.12
N GLN A 70 -12.61 -24.73 -10.71
CA GLN A 70 -12.59 -23.47 -9.98
C GLN A 70 -11.82 -23.56 -8.66
N ALA A 71 -11.78 -24.72 -8.01
CA ALA A 71 -11.05 -24.89 -6.76
C ALA A 71 -9.54 -24.84 -7.00
N MET A 72 -9.05 -25.59 -8.00
CA MET A 72 -7.65 -25.58 -8.40
C MET A 72 -7.22 -24.23 -8.97
N VAL A 73 -8.04 -23.58 -9.81
CA VAL A 73 -7.74 -22.25 -10.35
C VAL A 73 -7.66 -21.21 -9.24
N LYS A 74 -8.63 -21.17 -8.31
CA LYS A 74 -8.61 -20.25 -7.17
C LYS A 74 -7.39 -20.47 -6.28
N GLN A 75 -7.07 -21.73 -5.97
CA GLN A 75 -5.91 -22.06 -5.14
C GLN A 75 -4.59 -21.70 -5.84
N THR A 76 -4.50 -21.92 -7.14
CA THR A 76 -3.31 -21.56 -7.95
C THR A 76 -3.14 -20.04 -8.01
N ILE A 77 -4.21 -19.28 -8.26
CA ILE A 77 -4.18 -17.81 -8.26
C ILE A 77 -3.78 -17.28 -6.88
N GLN A 78 -4.41 -17.77 -5.81
CA GLN A 78 -4.11 -17.34 -4.45
C GLN A 78 -2.66 -17.65 -4.07
N SER A 79 -2.21 -18.89 -4.30
CA SER A 79 -0.83 -19.28 -4.01
C SER A 79 0.18 -18.50 -4.85
N THR A 80 -0.10 -18.24 -6.12
CA THR A 80 0.79 -17.47 -7.01
C THR A 80 0.88 -16.01 -6.58
N LEU A 81 -0.25 -15.35 -6.33
CA LEU A 81 -0.28 -13.93 -5.93
C LEU A 81 0.31 -13.68 -4.54
N THR A 82 0.16 -14.64 -3.61
CA THR A 82 0.75 -14.56 -2.26
C THR A 82 2.19 -15.08 -2.19
N SER A 83 2.70 -15.69 -3.26
CA SER A 83 4.07 -16.21 -3.30
C SER A 83 5.10 -15.10 -3.44
N LYS A 84 6.35 -15.43 -3.12
CA LYS A 84 7.50 -14.55 -3.40
C LYS A 84 7.61 -14.16 -4.86
N LYS A 85 7.33 -15.10 -5.78
CA LYS A 85 7.31 -14.84 -7.23
C LYS A 85 6.23 -13.82 -7.62
N GLY A 86 5.06 -13.88 -6.98
CA GLY A 86 3.99 -12.88 -7.16
C GLY A 86 4.44 -11.49 -6.69
N MET A 87 5.08 -11.40 -5.53
CA MET A 87 5.64 -10.14 -5.04
C MET A 87 6.75 -9.59 -5.95
N GLU A 88 7.63 -10.45 -6.47
CA GLU A 88 8.66 -10.07 -7.44
C GLU A 88 8.05 -9.58 -8.75
N PHE A 89 7.04 -10.27 -9.29
CA PHE A 89 6.29 -9.82 -10.45
C PHE A 89 5.73 -8.41 -10.26
N TRP A 90 5.09 -8.13 -9.12
CA TRP A 90 4.57 -6.79 -8.83
C TRP A 90 5.70 -5.75 -8.75
N LYS A 91 6.82 -6.06 -8.08
CA LYS A 91 7.98 -5.15 -8.02
C LYS A 91 8.53 -4.82 -9.40
N GLU A 92 8.64 -5.81 -10.28
CA GLU A 92 9.09 -5.63 -11.66
C GLU A 92 8.05 -4.85 -12.50
N ALA A 93 6.77 -5.18 -12.36
CA ALA A 93 5.69 -4.49 -13.06
C ALA A 93 5.61 -3.01 -12.67
N PHE A 94 5.83 -2.67 -11.39
CA PHE A 94 5.89 -1.28 -10.92
C PHE A 94 7.13 -0.51 -11.42
N ASN A 95 8.11 -1.17 -12.03
CA ASN A 95 9.22 -0.50 -12.72
C ASN A 95 8.89 -0.14 -14.18
N ASP A 96 7.81 -0.69 -14.76
CA ASP A 96 7.35 -0.33 -16.11
C ASP A 96 6.48 0.95 -16.08
N PRO A 97 6.91 2.05 -16.72
CA PRO A 97 6.15 3.28 -16.75
C PRO A 97 4.76 3.15 -17.41
N GLN A 98 4.57 2.28 -18.41
CA GLN A 98 3.27 2.10 -19.05
C GLN A 98 2.28 1.38 -18.13
N PHE A 99 2.77 0.36 -17.41
CA PHE A 99 2.01 -0.33 -16.39
C PHE A 99 1.61 0.64 -15.27
N VAL A 100 2.58 1.37 -14.68
CA VAL A 100 2.34 2.34 -13.60
C VAL A 100 1.36 3.42 -14.04
N LYS A 101 1.48 3.96 -15.26
CA LYS A 101 0.57 4.98 -15.78
C LYS A 101 -0.86 4.44 -15.88
N THR A 102 -1.05 3.23 -16.37
CA THR A 102 -2.37 2.62 -16.53
C THR A 102 -2.98 2.29 -15.17
N PHE A 103 -2.17 1.75 -14.25
CA PHE A 103 -2.55 1.44 -12.89
C PHE A 103 -2.91 2.70 -12.07
N ALA A 104 -2.10 3.76 -12.16
CA ALA A 104 -2.40 5.03 -11.50
C ALA A 104 -3.67 5.68 -12.06
N LYS A 105 -3.91 5.57 -13.38
CA LYS A 105 -5.14 6.07 -14.00
C LYS A 105 -6.38 5.32 -13.52
N SER A 106 -6.32 4.00 -13.38
CA SER A 106 -7.47 3.22 -12.88
C SER A 106 -7.77 3.52 -11.41
N LEU A 107 -6.74 3.79 -10.60
CA LEU A 107 -6.91 4.17 -9.20
C LEU A 107 -7.23 5.65 -8.96
N ARG A 108 -7.20 6.50 -9.99
CA ARG A 108 -7.28 7.96 -9.81
C ARG A 108 -8.48 8.40 -8.99
N SER A 109 -9.67 7.86 -9.28
CA SER A 109 -10.91 8.26 -8.60
C SER A 109 -10.89 7.87 -7.11
N GLU A 110 -10.65 6.58 -6.84
CA GLU A 110 -10.60 6.06 -5.46
C GLU A 110 -9.48 6.70 -4.65
N HIS A 111 -8.33 6.96 -5.27
CA HIS A 111 -7.21 7.63 -4.62
C HIS A 111 -7.52 9.09 -4.31
N GLU A 112 -8.20 9.81 -5.22
CA GLU A 112 -8.66 11.17 -4.98
C GLU A 112 -9.69 11.23 -3.83
N ASP A 113 -10.62 10.29 -3.79
CA ASP A 113 -11.62 10.22 -2.73
C ASP A 113 -11.02 9.84 -1.38
N LEU A 114 -10.08 8.88 -1.36
CA LEU A 114 -9.28 8.57 -0.18
C LEU A 114 -8.53 9.80 0.34
N LEU A 115 -7.84 10.55 -0.53
CA LEU A 115 -7.13 11.76 -0.13
C LEU A 115 -8.09 12.83 0.42
N LYS A 116 -9.26 13.02 -0.20
CA LYS A 116 -10.29 13.95 0.32
C LYS A 116 -10.83 13.55 1.67
N GLN A 117 -10.98 12.24 1.92
CA GLN A 117 -11.41 11.71 3.21
C GLN A 117 -10.31 11.88 4.26
N LEU A 118 -9.06 11.54 3.93
CA LEU A 118 -7.90 11.73 4.79
C LEU A 118 -7.69 13.20 5.16
N MET A 119 -7.95 14.16 4.26
CA MET A 119 -7.89 15.58 4.63
C MET A 119 -8.86 15.99 5.75
N LYS A 120 -9.90 15.20 6.01
CA LYS A 120 -10.86 15.41 7.11
C LYS A 120 -10.48 14.63 8.38
N ASP A 121 -9.52 13.72 8.27
CA ASP A 121 -9.06 12.89 9.36
C ASP A 121 -8.06 13.67 10.27
N PRO A 122 -8.25 13.66 11.60
CA PRO A 122 -7.38 14.41 12.52
C PRO A 122 -5.91 13.98 12.48
N ASP A 123 -5.62 12.69 12.32
CA ASP A 123 -4.24 12.19 12.33
C ASP A 123 -3.51 12.61 11.06
N TYR A 124 -4.19 12.52 9.91
CA TYR A 124 -3.63 13.01 8.65
C TYR A 124 -3.46 14.55 8.66
N GLN A 125 -4.39 15.30 9.25
CA GLN A 125 -4.22 16.74 9.45
C GLN A 125 -3.02 17.08 10.33
N ALA A 126 -2.77 16.30 11.39
CA ALA A 126 -1.59 16.49 12.23
C ALA A 126 -0.29 16.31 11.44
N LEU A 127 -0.22 15.27 10.61
CA LEU A 127 0.91 15.05 9.69
C LEU A 127 1.08 16.21 8.69
N LEU A 128 -0.01 16.72 8.13
CA LEU A 128 0.03 17.89 7.24
C LEU A 128 0.52 19.15 7.96
N LEU A 129 0.13 19.37 9.22
CA LEU A 129 0.61 20.50 10.02
C LEU A 129 2.12 20.43 10.24
N ASP A 130 2.68 19.23 10.42
CA ASP A 130 4.13 19.07 10.53
C ASP A 130 4.84 19.37 9.20
N VAL A 131 4.23 19.04 8.06
CA VAL A 131 4.72 19.49 6.74
C VAL A 131 4.70 21.02 6.63
N PHE A 132 3.66 21.70 7.12
CA PHE A 132 3.60 23.17 7.13
C PHE A 132 4.65 23.84 8.03
N LYS A 133 5.14 23.15 9.06
CA LYS A 133 6.21 23.66 9.94
C LYS A 133 7.59 23.60 9.29
N ASN A 134 7.74 22.97 8.12
CA ASN A 134 9.00 22.92 7.39
C ASN A 134 9.55 24.35 7.12
N PRO A 135 10.88 24.60 7.24
CA PRO A 135 11.50 25.91 6.98
C PRO A 135 11.16 26.54 5.62
N GLU A 136 11.03 25.75 4.55
CA GLU A 136 10.67 26.24 3.22
C GLU A 136 9.22 26.73 3.19
N MET A 137 8.30 26.02 3.85
CA MET A 137 6.91 26.47 4.01
C MET A 137 6.83 27.73 4.86
N GLN A 138 7.62 27.82 5.93
CA GLN A 138 7.73 29.03 6.74
C GLN A 138 8.27 30.21 5.94
N LYS A 139 9.26 29.99 5.07
CA LYS A 139 9.82 31.01 4.18
C LYS A 139 8.79 31.52 3.19
N GLN A 140 8.02 30.63 2.57
CA GLN A 140 6.92 31.01 1.68
C GLN A 140 5.83 31.79 2.43
N MET A 141 5.48 31.37 3.65
CA MET A 141 4.54 32.11 4.49
C MET A 141 5.08 33.49 4.89
N ALA A 142 6.36 33.60 5.23
CA ALA A 142 7.01 34.87 5.53
C ALA A 142 7.05 35.80 4.30
N GLN A 143 7.23 35.25 3.11
CA GLN A 143 7.14 36.01 1.86
C GLN A 143 5.71 36.47 1.58
N ALA A 144 4.70 35.63 1.85
CA ALA A 144 3.29 36.00 1.74
C ALA A 144 2.93 37.16 2.68
N MET A 145 3.44 37.17 3.92
CA MET A 145 3.26 38.29 4.86
C MET A 145 3.95 39.59 4.39
N LYS A 146 4.93 39.52 3.48
CA LYS A 146 5.61 40.71 2.93
C LYS A 146 4.90 41.30 1.71
N THR A 147 3.85 40.64 1.20
CA THR A 147 3.08 41.11 0.03
C THR A 147 2.39 42.44 0.31
N GLN A 148 2.14 43.23 -0.74
CA GLN A 148 1.48 44.53 -0.60
C GLN A 148 0.10 44.43 0.05
N ASP A 149 -0.68 43.41 -0.28
CA ASP A 149 -2.03 43.24 0.27
C ASP A 149 -1.98 42.96 1.78
N PHE A 150 -1.06 42.11 2.22
CA PHE A 150 -0.85 41.89 3.65
C PHE A 150 -0.34 43.14 4.36
N ARG A 151 0.55 43.93 3.74
CA ARG A 151 1.03 45.20 4.30
C ARG A 151 -0.10 46.23 4.46
N LYS A 152 -1.05 46.32 3.52
CA LYS A 152 -2.21 47.21 3.64
C LYS A 152 -3.09 46.82 4.82
N ASN A 153 -3.37 45.52 4.98
CA ASN A 153 -4.10 45.01 6.14
C ASN A 153 -3.34 45.28 7.45
N MET A 154 -2.03 45.05 7.46
CA MET A 154 -1.19 45.35 8.61
C MET A 154 -1.19 46.85 8.96
N GLN A 155 -1.10 47.72 7.96
CA GLN A 155 -1.17 49.17 8.16
C GLN A 155 -2.52 49.58 8.77
N LYS A 156 -3.62 49.00 8.30
CA LYS A 156 -4.95 49.24 8.88
C LYS A 156 -5.01 48.82 10.35
N VAL A 157 -4.53 47.62 10.68
CA VAL A 157 -4.47 47.13 12.08
C VAL A 157 -3.59 48.03 12.94
N ILE A 158 -2.45 48.50 12.42
CA ILE A 158 -1.57 49.44 13.13
C ILE A 158 -2.29 50.76 13.42
N VAL A 159 -2.94 51.34 12.42
CA VAL A 159 -3.70 52.59 12.59
C VAL A 159 -4.82 52.41 13.62
N GLU A 160 -5.62 51.35 13.52
CA GLU A 160 -6.68 51.05 14.48
C GLU A 160 -6.14 50.82 15.90
N THR A 161 -4.97 50.17 16.02
CA THR A 161 -4.31 49.96 17.31
C THR A 161 -3.83 51.28 17.91
N LEU A 162 -3.20 52.14 17.12
CA LEU A 162 -2.77 53.48 17.55
C LEU A 162 -3.95 54.39 17.87
N ASP A 163 -5.09 54.20 17.20
CA ASP A 163 -6.30 54.96 17.46
C ASP A 163 -7.05 54.53 18.73
N SER A 164 -6.71 53.37 19.28
CA SER A 164 -7.27 52.86 20.53
C SER A 164 -7.00 53.83 21.69
N PRO A 165 -8.02 54.18 22.50
CA PRO A 165 -7.85 55.05 23.66
C PRO A 165 -6.74 54.59 24.62
N LEU A 166 -6.55 53.28 24.78
CA LEU A 166 -5.48 52.71 25.59
C LEU A 166 -4.08 53.03 25.05
N TYR A 167 -3.90 52.96 23.73
CA TYR A 167 -2.62 53.25 23.10
C TYR A 167 -2.37 54.76 23.00
N LYS A 168 -3.39 55.57 22.71
CA LYS A 168 -3.29 57.03 22.78
C LYS A 168 -2.84 57.51 24.15
N ALA A 169 -3.47 57.03 25.23
CA ALA A 169 -3.07 57.37 26.59
C ALA A 169 -1.63 56.93 26.92
N LYS A 170 -1.20 55.74 26.45
CA LYS A 170 0.19 55.29 26.61
C LYS A 170 1.17 56.18 25.83
N LEU A 171 0.84 56.57 24.61
CA LEU A 171 1.66 57.47 23.80
C LEU A 171 1.78 58.84 24.45
N GLU A 172 0.67 59.40 24.93
CA GLU A 172 0.66 60.66 25.68
C GLU A 172 1.55 60.57 26.93
N ALA A 173 1.46 59.48 27.71
CA ALA A 173 2.30 59.28 28.89
C ALA A 173 3.80 59.15 28.54
N ILE A 174 4.13 58.50 27.43
CA ILE A 174 5.51 58.39 26.93
C ILE A 174 6.03 59.76 26.48
N ILE A 175 5.22 60.53 25.74
CA ILE A 175 5.58 61.89 25.30
C ILE A 175 5.79 62.79 26.52
N GLN A 176 4.90 62.75 27.51
CA GLN A 176 5.04 63.51 28.74
C GLN A 176 6.32 63.15 29.51
N LYS A 177 6.65 61.86 29.63
CA LYS A 177 7.92 61.41 30.25
C LYS A 177 9.15 61.87 29.47
N ALA A 178 9.12 61.79 28.14
CA ALA A 178 10.23 62.21 27.30
C ALA A 178 10.46 63.73 27.41
N VAL A 179 9.37 64.52 27.44
CA VAL A 179 9.43 65.96 27.68
C VAL A 179 10.01 66.25 29.07
N GLN A 180 9.52 65.59 30.12
CA GLN A 180 10.05 65.73 31.49
C GLN A 180 11.55 65.40 31.58
N GLN A 181 11.99 64.28 31.00
CA GLN A 181 13.41 63.93 30.97
C GLN A 181 14.26 64.93 30.18
N SER A 182 13.74 65.48 29.08
CA SER A 182 14.43 66.50 28.28
C SER A 182 14.51 67.86 29.00
N THR A 183 13.51 68.21 29.81
CA THR A 183 13.54 69.41 30.67
C THR A 183 14.45 69.24 31.90
N ASP A 184 14.57 68.01 32.43
CA ASP A 184 15.51 67.70 33.51
C ASP A 184 16.98 67.69 33.04
N THR A 185 17.24 67.38 31.76
CA THR A 185 18.59 67.46 31.18
C THR A 185 18.97 68.85 30.64
N SER A 186 18.01 69.78 30.50
CA SER A 186 18.27 71.17 30.07
C SER A 186 18.30 72.18 31.22
N SER A 187 18.07 71.74 32.47
CA SER A 187 18.13 72.60 33.67
C SER A 187 19.44 72.50 34.46
N GLY A 188 20.51 71.90 33.91
CA GLY A 188 21.72 71.65 34.67
C GLY A 188 22.99 71.43 33.84
N LYS A 189 23.38 72.40 33.01
CA LYS A 189 24.79 72.60 32.65
C LYS A 189 25.00 73.92 31.89
N GLU A 190 25.09 74.99 32.65
CA GLU A 190 25.91 76.14 32.25
C GLU A 190 26.75 76.60 33.45
N ASN A 191 28.03 76.86 33.16
CA ASN A 191 29.12 77.33 34.03
C ASN A 191 29.84 76.34 34.95
N LYS A 192 30.91 75.74 34.41
CA LYS A 192 32.27 76.07 34.85
C LYS A 192 33.28 75.85 33.73
N LYS A 193 33.91 76.95 33.30
CA LYS A 193 35.08 77.03 32.43
C LYS A 193 36.29 77.35 33.32
N GLN A 194 37.35 76.55 33.23
CA GLN A 194 38.79 76.88 33.38
C GLN A 194 39.53 75.53 33.50
N GLU A 195 40.25 75.10 32.46
CA GLU A 195 41.68 75.44 32.18
C GLU A 195 42.62 74.97 33.30
N ASP A 196 43.31 73.85 33.05
CA ASP A 196 44.78 73.67 33.07
C ASP A 196 45.05 72.20 32.70
N ASP A 197 45.56 71.89 31.52
CA ASP A 197 46.99 71.75 31.17
C ASP A 197 47.57 70.37 31.53
N SER A 198 48.52 69.97 30.68
CA SER A 198 49.49 68.90 30.84
C SER A 198 49.16 67.50 30.29
N SER A 199 49.72 67.28 29.10
CA SER A 199 50.85 66.35 28.89
C SER A 199 50.59 64.84 28.79
N GLY A 200 51.20 64.26 27.74
CA GLY A 200 51.47 62.82 27.59
C GLY A 200 50.74 62.23 26.39
N SER A 201 51.25 62.34 25.14
CA SER A 201 52.39 61.57 24.60
C SER A 201 52.32 60.08 24.93
N GLY A 202 52.12 59.25 23.90
CA GLY A 202 52.12 57.80 24.02
C GLY A 202 51.69 57.12 22.72
N SER A 203 52.68 56.88 21.87
CA SER A 203 52.66 56.18 20.59
C SER A 203 52.33 54.68 20.69
N ASP A 204 52.26 54.09 19.49
CA ASP A 204 52.39 52.67 19.13
C ASP A 204 51.08 51.90 18.95
N GLN A 205 50.70 51.56 17.70
CA GLN A 205 51.16 50.36 16.96
C GLN A 205 50.97 49.10 17.82
N GLU A 206 50.25 48.06 17.41
CA GLU A 206 50.31 47.37 16.13
C GLU A 206 49.34 46.17 16.15
N GLN A 207 49.23 45.51 14.99
CA GLN A 207 48.74 44.14 14.73
C GLN A 207 47.22 43.97 14.56
N GLN A 208 46.72 43.87 13.32
CA GLN A 208 46.84 42.75 12.36
C GLN A 208 46.46 41.37 12.92
N GLN A 209 45.54 40.76 12.16
CA GLN A 209 45.38 39.34 11.85
C GLN A 209 44.36 38.50 12.60
N ASN A 210 43.60 37.79 11.74
CA ASN A 210 42.89 36.51 11.91
C ASN A 210 41.51 36.61 12.59
N GLN A 211 40.39 36.17 11.98
CA GLN A 211 40.09 35.21 10.91
C GLN A 211 38.91 35.68 10.05
#